data_AF-A0A673AGG8-F1
#
_entry.id   AF-A0A673AGG8-F1
#
_cell.length_a   1.000
_cell.length_b   1.000
_cell.length_c   1.000
_cell.angle_alpha   90.00
_cell.angle_beta   90.00
_cell.angle_gamma   90.00
#
_symmetry.space_group_name_H-M   'P 1'
#
loop_
_entity.id
_entity.type
_entity.pdbx_description
1 polymer ?
#
loop_
_entity_poly.entity_id
_entity_poly.type
_entity_poly.pdbx_seq_one_letter_code
_entity_poly.pdbx_strand_id
1 'polypeptide(L)'
;NDTRYVLSYHSWEEVSGYDDSMSPIRTYQVCNVRQPNQNNWLRTDFIPRKGVLRVYVELKFSVRDCASIPNIPGSCKETFNLFYYESDGDTATDNSPLWRENPYVKVDTIAPDESFSLLEAGRINTKVRSFGPLSRDGFYLAFQDLGACMSLISVRVFFKKCSTTIANFSVPSSLHLLCCSEEQHTNIVSRTGGRER
;
A
#
# COMPACT_ATOMS: atom_id res chain seq x y z
N ASN A 1 17.97 18.14 -2.16
CA ASN A 1 17.99 17.11 -3.23
C ASN A 1 17.54 15.73 -2.77
N ASP A 2 16.51 15.61 -1.92
CA ASP A 2 15.88 14.30 -1.61
C ASP A 2 14.35 14.44 -1.71
N THR A 3 13.88 14.78 -2.91
CA THR A 3 12.46 14.65 -3.27
C THR A 3 12.33 13.35 -4.06
N ARG A 4 12.23 12.23 -3.33
CA ARG A 4 11.87 10.92 -3.88
C ARG A 4 10.41 10.93 -4.32
N TYR A 5 10.19 10.85 -5.64
CA TYR A 5 8.90 11.03 -6.30
C TYR A 5 8.10 9.71 -6.34
N VAL A 6 7.11 9.58 -5.46
CA VAL A 6 6.00 8.64 -5.68
C VAL A 6 5.31 9.07 -6.98
N LEU A 7 5.20 8.16 -7.96
CA LEU A 7 4.61 8.49 -9.26
C LEU A 7 3.10 8.19 -9.26
N SER A 8 2.32 9.20 -9.64
CA SER A 8 0.87 9.13 -9.82
C SER A 8 0.57 9.20 -11.31
N TYR A 9 -0.21 8.23 -11.81
CA TYR A 9 -0.76 8.25 -13.16
C TYR A 9 -2.27 8.32 -13.06
N HIS A 10 -2.79 9.51 -13.38
CA HIS A 10 -4.18 9.93 -13.23
C HIS A 10 -4.68 9.99 -11.77
N SER A 11 -5.01 11.20 -11.33
CA SER A 11 -5.94 11.55 -10.24
C SER A 11 -5.64 11.15 -8.80
N TRP A 12 -4.64 10.31 -8.50
CA TRP A 12 -4.16 10.21 -7.12
C TRP A 12 -3.46 11.51 -6.73
N GLU A 13 -3.92 12.11 -5.64
CA GLU A 13 -3.40 13.38 -5.12
C GLU A 13 -2.73 13.16 -3.75
N GLU A 14 -1.53 13.71 -3.59
CA GLU A 14 -0.85 13.78 -2.30
C GLU A 14 -1.51 14.89 -1.46
N VAL A 15 -2.02 14.55 -0.28
CA VAL A 15 -2.65 15.50 0.64
C VAL A 15 -2.13 15.33 2.07
N SER A 16 -2.12 16.44 2.81
CA SER A 16 -1.81 16.42 4.24
C SER A 16 -2.94 15.77 5.03
N GLY A 17 -2.59 14.80 5.87
CA GLY A 17 -3.46 14.15 6.83
C GLY A 17 -2.83 14.12 8.22
N TYR A 18 -3.45 13.37 9.13
CA TYR A 18 -2.96 13.17 10.49
C TYR A 18 -2.89 11.68 10.81
N ASP A 19 -1.86 11.27 11.54
CA ASP A 19 -1.78 9.92 12.09
C ASP A 19 -2.56 9.79 13.42
N ASP A 20 -2.51 8.60 14.01
CA ASP A 20 -3.17 8.28 15.30
C ASP A 20 -2.68 9.19 16.46
N SER A 21 -1.49 9.80 16.32
CA SER A 21 -0.89 10.73 17.30
C SER A 21 -1.18 12.21 17.00
N MET A 22 -2.04 12.50 16.01
CA MET A 22 -2.31 13.85 15.50
C MET A 22 -1.08 14.53 14.88
N SER A 23 -0.08 13.75 14.45
CA SER A 23 1.08 14.29 13.75
C SER A 23 0.77 14.48 12.27
N PRO A 24 1.19 15.59 11.63
CA PRO A 24 0.94 15.81 10.22
C PRO A 24 1.74 14.81 9.37
N ILE A 25 1.03 14.07 8.53
CA ILE A 25 1.57 13.07 7.62
C ILE A 25 1.12 13.35 6.19
N ARG A 26 1.86 12.86 5.21
CA ARG A 26 1.42 12.88 3.81
C ARG A 26 0.68 11.59 3.43
N THR A 27 -0.51 11.73 2.89
CA THR A 27 -1.43 10.65 2.48
C THR A 27 -1.74 10.78 0.99
N TYR A 28 -2.30 9.73 0.37
CA TYR A 28 -2.75 9.79 -1.02
C TYR A 28 -4.24 9.53 -1.10
N GLN A 29 -4.99 10.37 -1.80
CA GLN A 29 -6.44 10.21 -1.97
C GLN A 29 -6.85 10.19 -3.44
N VAL A 30 -8.00 9.56 -3.70
CA VAL A 30 -8.66 9.56 -5.01
C VAL A 30 -10.18 9.49 -4.80
N CYS A 31 -10.96 10.26 -5.55
CA CYS A 31 -12.42 10.28 -5.43
C CYS A 31 -13.12 10.66 -6.75
N ASN A 32 -12.84 9.91 -7.82
CA ASN A 32 -13.40 10.13 -9.15
C ASN A 32 -14.69 9.32 -9.42
N VAL A 33 -15.45 9.03 -8.38
CA VAL A 33 -16.66 8.19 -8.38
C VAL A 33 -17.75 8.59 -9.40
N ARG A 34 -17.75 9.85 -9.87
CA ARG A 34 -18.75 10.37 -10.84
C ARG A 34 -18.41 10.09 -12.29
N GLN A 35 -17.17 9.70 -12.59
CA GLN A 35 -16.71 9.45 -13.95
C GLN A 35 -16.70 7.94 -14.22
N PRO A 36 -17.20 7.47 -15.38
CA PRO A 36 -17.09 6.06 -15.75
C PRO A 36 -15.66 5.68 -16.11
N ASN A 37 -15.38 4.37 -16.21
CA ASN A 37 -14.14 3.80 -16.74
C ASN A 37 -12.85 4.32 -16.07
N GLN A 38 -12.86 4.47 -14.75
CA GLN A 38 -11.69 4.88 -13.98
C GLN A 38 -10.57 3.83 -14.03
N ASN A 39 -9.33 4.30 -14.05
CA ASN A 39 -8.12 3.47 -14.00
C ASN A 39 -6.93 4.29 -13.49
N ASN A 40 -6.95 4.60 -12.20
CA ASN A 40 -6.02 5.53 -11.55
C ASN A 40 -4.92 4.73 -10.84
N TRP A 41 -3.66 4.98 -11.16
CA TRP A 41 -2.53 4.25 -10.60
C TRP A 41 -1.66 5.12 -9.70
N LEU A 42 -1.21 4.54 -8.60
CA LEU A 42 -0.21 5.10 -7.70
C LEU A 42 0.92 4.08 -7.53
N ARG A 43 2.18 4.48 -7.68
CA ARG A 43 3.34 3.59 -7.49
C ARG A 43 4.30 4.16 -6.47
N THR A 44 4.82 3.28 -5.63
CA THR A 44 5.87 3.60 -4.68
C THR A 44 7.21 3.90 -5.34
N ASP A 45 8.16 4.38 -4.54
CA ASP A 45 9.59 4.28 -4.87
C ASP A 45 10.04 2.80 -4.90
N PHE A 46 11.26 2.56 -5.38
CA PHE A 46 11.90 1.24 -5.35
C PHE A 46 12.16 0.79 -3.90
N ILE A 47 11.76 -0.45 -3.59
CA ILE A 47 11.93 -1.07 -2.28
C ILE A 47 12.94 -2.21 -2.42
N PRO A 48 14.14 -2.10 -1.82
CA PRO A 48 15.12 -3.18 -1.85
C PRO A 48 14.60 -4.43 -1.12
N ARG A 49 14.73 -5.61 -1.74
CA ARG A 49 14.28 -6.90 -1.19
C ARG A 49 15.09 -7.33 0.03
N LYS A 50 16.35 -6.89 0.13
CA LYS A 50 17.29 -7.20 1.23
C LYS A 50 17.42 -8.70 1.52
N GLY A 51 17.41 -9.52 0.48
CA GLY A 51 17.60 -10.97 0.58
C GLY A 51 16.39 -11.75 1.10
N VAL A 52 15.25 -11.11 1.37
CA VAL A 52 14.04 -11.78 1.86
C VAL A 52 13.25 -12.41 0.70
N LEU A 53 12.60 -13.55 0.92
CA LEU A 53 11.77 -14.20 -0.11
C LEU A 53 10.32 -13.72 -0.09
N ARG A 54 9.76 -13.43 1.09
CA ARG A 54 8.34 -13.07 1.25
C ARG A 54 8.20 -11.69 1.88
N VAL A 55 7.36 -10.87 1.29
CA VAL A 55 7.08 -9.51 1.73
C VAL A 55 5.71 -9.44 2.35
N TYR A 56 5.57 -8.65 3.40
CA TYR A 56 4.27 -8.31 4.00
C TYR A 56 4.03 -6.81 3.85
N VAL A 57 2.78 -6.46 3.53
CA VAL A 57 2.31 -5.10 3.34
C VAL A 57 1.12 -4.90 4.26
N GLU A 58 1.26 -3.99 5.21
CA GLU A 58 0.17 -3.47 6.00
C GLU A 58 -0.32 -2.15 5.39
N LEU A 59 -1.62 -2.07 5.17
CA LEU A 59 -2.32 -0.94 4.58
C LEU A 59 -3.24 -0.35 5.62
N LYS A 60 -3.06 0.94 5.94
CA LYS A 60 -4.07 1.74 6.64
C LYS A 60 -4.75 2.66 5.64
N PHE A 61 -6.07 2.59 5.52
CA PHE A 61 -6.82 3.34 4.52
C PHE A 61 -8.26 3.62 4.97
N SER A 62 -8.93 4.57 4.34
CA SER A 62 -10.36 4.80 4.50
C SER A 62 -11.06 4.72 3.15
N VAL A 63 -12.29 4.20 3.13
CA VAL A 63 -13.14 4.13 1.95
C VAL A 63 -14.50 4.70 2.33
N ARG A 64 -15.01 5.61 1.50
CA ARG A 64 -16.35 6.15 1.65
C ARG A 64 -17.37 5.19 1.04
N ASP A 65 -18.44 4.91 1.79
CA ASP A 65 -19.54 4.09 1.32
C ASP A 65 -20.21 4.72 0.08
N CYS A 66 -20.34 3.96 -1.00
CA CYS A 66 -20.98 4.41 -2.24
C CYS A 66 -22.44 4.82 -2.02
N ALA A 67 -23.16 4.14 -1.13
CA ALA A 67 -24.55 4.45 -0.79
C ALA A 67 -24.67 5.81 -0.07
N SER A 68 -23.59 6.29 0.56
CA SER A 68 -23.53 7.60 1.21
C SER A 68 -23.30 8.77 0.24
N ILE A 69 -23.09 8.50 -1.05
CA ILE A 69 -22.79 9.53 -2.05
C ILE A 69 -24.04 9.82 -2.89
N PRO A 70 -24.65 11.01 -2.75
CA PRO A 70 -25.86 11.34 -3.50
C PRO A 70 -25.57 11.44 -5.00
N ASN A 71 -26.49 10.93 -5.82
CA ASN A 71 -26.44 10.96 -7.29
C ASN A 71 -25.18 10.31 -7.89
N ILE A 72 -24.70 9.22 -7.29
CA ILE A 72 -23.53 8.50 -7.79
C ILE A 72 -23.92 7.49 -8.89
N PRO A 73 -23.18 7.37 -10.00
CA PRO A 73 -23.41 6.32 -10.98
C PRO A 73 -23.11 4.94 -10.39
N GLY A 74 -23.74 3.89 -10.93
CA GLY A 74 -23.51 2.49 -10.54
C GLY A 74 -22.08 1.97 -10.81
N SER A 75 -21.19 2.82 -11.31
CA SER A 75 -19.76 2.54 -11.47
C SER A 75 -18.95 2.72 -10.19
N CYS A 76 -19.52 3.32 -9.13
CA CYS A 76 -18.84 3.49 -7.84
C CYS A 76 -18.36 2.15 -7.27
N LYS A 77 -17.13 2.14 -6.73
CA LYS A 77 -16.51 0.98 -6.08
C LYS A 77 -16.11 1.31 -4.66
N GLU A 78 -15.99 0.28 -3.84
CA GLU A 78 -15.53 0.38 -2.44
C GLU A 78 -14.26 -0.45 -2.23
N THR A 79 -13.57 -0.76 -3.33
CA THR A 79 -12.38 -1.62 -3.33
C THR A 79 -11.32 -1.03 -4.24
N PHE A 80 -10.06 -1.35 -3.98
CA PHE A 80 -8.92 -1.02 -4.83
C PHE A 80 -8.02 -2.24 -4.96
N ASN A 81 -7.15 -2.27 -5.97
CA ASN A 81 -6.25 -3.39 -6.18
C ASN A 81 -4.83 -3.05 -5.70
N LEU A 82 -4.18 -4.03 -5.06
CA LEU A 82 -2.76 -3.99 -4.73
C LEU A 82 -1.98 -4.83 -5.75
N PHE A 83 -0.92 -4.26 -6.30
CA PHE A 83 0.00 -4.90 -7.23
C PHE A 83 1.45 -4.77 -6.77
N TYR A 84 2.32 -5.59 -7.35
CA TYR A 84 3.77 -5.42 -7.25
C TYR A 84 4.47 -5.61 -8.61
N TYR A 85 5.66 -5.03 -8.77
CA TYR A 85 6.53 -5.25 -9.93
C TYR A 85 7.97 -5.43 -9.46
N GLU A 86 8.59 -6.56 -9.81
CA GLU A 86 9.99 -6.86 -9.48
C GLU A 86 10.97 -6.14 -10.42
N SER A 87 12.05 -5.58 -9.87
CA SER A 87 13.12 -4.95 -10.64
C SER A 87 14.47 -5.19 -9.98
N ASP A 88 15.54 -5.25 -10.78
CA ASP A 88 16.91 -5.39 -10.29
C ASP A 88 17.51 -4.05 -9.83
N GLY A 89 16.78 -2.95 -10.01
CA GLY A 89 17.18 -1.63 -9.54
C GLY A 89 16.08 -0.59 -9.66
N ASP A 90 16.39 0.64 -9.23
CA ASP A 90 15.47 1.76 -9.37
C ASP A 90 15.48 2.33 -10.80
N THR A 91 14.69 1.73 -11.68
CA THR A 91 14.67 2.04 -13.12
C THR A 91 13.32 2.57 -13.61
N ALA A 92 12.36 2.72 -12.70
CA ALA A 92 10.99 3.06 -13.08
C ALA A 92 10.86 4.57 -13.38
N THR A 93 10.16 4.89 -14.45
CA THR A 93 9.90 6.25 -14.94
C THR A 93 8.40 6.54 -14.93
N ASP A 94 8.00 7.73 -15.37
CA ASP A 94 6.59 8.13 -15.49
C ASP A 94 5.77 7.21 -16.42
N ASN A 95 6.43 6.51 -17.34
CA ASN A 95 5.78 5.66 -18.34
C ASN A 95 6.24 4.19 -18.30
N SER A 96 7.16 3.84 -17.41
CA SER A 96 7.73 2.49 -17.30
C SER A 96 7.88 2.06 -15.83
N PRO A 97 7.51 0.84 -15.44
CA PRO A 97 6.67 -0.08 -16.20
C PRO A 97 5.30 0.53 -16.56
N LEU A 98 4.69 0.04 -17.64
CA LEU A 98 3.40 0.54 -18.12
C LEU A 98 2.30 0.35 -17.06
N TRP A 99 1.46 1.36 -16.87
CA TRP A 99 0.35 1.42 -15.91
C TRP A 99 -0.82 0.48 -16.25
N ARG A 100 -0.59 -0.83 -16.12
CA ARG A 100 -1.56 -1.91 -16.42
C ARG A 100 -1.18 -3.22 -15.72
N GLU A 101 -2.09 -4.18 -15.64
CA GLU A 101 -1.87 -5.50 -15.01
C GLU A 101 -0.76 -6.38 -15.64
N ASN A 102 -0.10 -5.92 -16.70
CA ASN A 102 1.11 -6.56 -17.23
C ASN A 102 2.07 -5.44 -17.64
N PRO A 103 3.10 -5.14 -16.84
CA PRO A 103 3.93 -6.15 -16.14
C PRO A 103 3.70 -6.29 -14.63
N TYR A 104 2.72 -5.59 -14.06
CA TYR A 104 2.44 -5.65 -12.63
C TYR A 104 1.71 -6.94 -12.24
N VAL A 105 2.16 -7.63 -11.20
CA VAL A 105 1.48 -8.83 -10.69
C VAL A 105 0.49 -8.43 -9.60
N LYS A 106 -0.78 -8.84 -9.73
CA LYS A 106 -1.83 -8.56 -8.76
C LYS A 106 -1.59 -9.35 -7.47
N VAL A 107 -1.59 -8.65 -6.33
CA VAL A 107 -1.53 -9.26 -4.99
C VAL A 107 -2.92 -9.60 -4.50
N ASP A 108 -3.82 -8.62 -4.47
CA ASP A 108 -5.20 -8.80 -4.03
C ASP A 108 -6.10 -7.62 -4.44
N THR A 109 -7.41 -7.83 -4.37
CA THR A 109 -8.41 -6.75 -4.32
C THR A 109 -8.72 -6.46 -2.85
N ILE A 110 -8.41 -5.25 -2.42
CA ILE A 110 -8.55 -4.79 -1.04
C ILE A 110 -9.92 -4.15 -0.85
N ALA A 111 -10.69 -4.70 0.08
CA ALA A 111 -11.95 -4.17 0.55
C ALA A 111 -11.82 -3.71 2.01
N PRO A 112 -12.57 -2.69 2.44
CA PRO A 112 -12.69 -2.34 3.85
C PRO A 112 -13.36 -3.49 4.63
N ASP A 113 -13.05 -3.63 5.92
CA ASP A 113 -13.88 -4.41 6.83
C ASP A 113 -15.19 -3.67 7.10
N GLU A 114 -15.12 -2.34 7.19
CA GLU A 114 -16.24 -1.45 7.40
C GLU A 114 -16.06 -0.16 6.56
N SER A 115 -17.11 0.26 5.85
CA SER A 115 -17.17 1.53 5.11
C SER A 115 -17.91 2.60 5.93
N PHE A 116 -17.58 3.88 5.73
CA PHE A 116 -18.18 4.98 6.52
C PHE A 116 -19.22 5.77 5.75
N SER A 117 -20.29 6.11 6.47
CA SER A 117 -21.25 7.14 6.12
C SER A 117 -20.88 8.47 6.80
N LEU A 118 -21.44 9.59 6.31
CA LEU A 118 -21.16 10.99 6.67
C LEU A 118 -21.08 11.36 8.17
N LEU A 119 -21.49 10.46 9.08
CA LEU A 119 -21.64 10.72 10.52
C LEU A 119 -20.50 10.18 11.40
N GLU A 120 -19.57 9.39 10.86
CA GLU A 120 -18.40 8.92 11.62
C GLU A 120 -17.14 9.49 11.00
N ALA A 121 -16.31 10.15 11.80
CA ALA A 121 -14.95 10.52 11.40
C ALA A 121 -14.29 9.28 10.78
N GLY A 122 -13.94 9.37 9.49
CA GLY A 122 -13.74 8.19 8.64
C GLY A 122 -12.89 7.13 9.33
N ARG A 123 -13.48 5.96 9.66
CA ARG A 123 -12.74 4.95 10.41
C ARG A 123 -11.62 4.41 9.53
N ILE A 124 -10.53 4.04 10.17
CA ILE A 124 -9.33 3.61 9.48
C ILE A 124 -9.39 2.09 9.38
N ASN A 125 -9.42 1.57 8.16
CA ASN A 125 -9.31 0.15 7.88
C ASN A 125 -7.84 -0.26 7.89
N THR A 126 -7.53 -1.43 8.45
CA THR A 126 -6.18 -2.02 8.42
C THR A 126 -6.22 -3.37 7.74
N LYS A 127 -5.44 -3.56 6.67
CA LYS A 127 -5.32 -4.84 5.95
C LYS A 127 -3.87 -5.24 5.79
N VAL A 128 -3.56 -6.51 6.09
CA VAL A 128 -2.24 -7.09 5.83
C VAL A 128 -2.33 -8.08 4.67
N ARG A 129 -1.40 -7.97 3.73
CA ARG A 129 -1.21 -8.91 2.62
C ARG A 129 0.24 -9.33 2.49
N SER A 130 0.47 -10.45 1.82
CA SER A 130 1.83 -10.93 1.56
C SER A 130 1.96 -11.48 0.14
N PHE A 131 3.15 -11.35 -0.45
CA PHE A 131 3.47 -11.85 -1.77
C PHE A 131 4.93 -12.35 -1.83
N GLY A 132 5.25 -13.07 -2.91
CA GLY A 132 6.50 -13.81 -3.11
C GLY A 132 6.27 -15.29 -3.38
N PRO A 133 7.33 -16.08 -3.63
CA PRO A 133 8.74 -15.72 -3.43
C PRO A 133 9.23 -14.67 -4.42
N LEU A 134 10.06 -13.74 -3.95
CA LEU A 134 10.68 -12.73 -4.80
C LEU A 134 12.01 -13.22 -5.38
N SER A 135 12.29 -12.82 -6.62
CA SER A 135 13.44 -13.29 -7.40
C SER A 135 14.46 -12.20 -7.76
N ARG A 136 14.04 -10.93 -7.84
CA ARG A 136 14.89 -9.79 -8.18
C ARG A 136 15.43 -9.03 -6.96
N ASP A 137 16.27 -8.02 -7.19
CA ASP A 137 16.92 -7.27 -6.11
C ASP A 137 15.97 -6.35 -5.32
N GLY A 138 14.83 -5.98 -5.90
CA GLY A 138 13.77 -5.25 -5.23
C GLY A 138 12.47 -5.21 -6.01
N PHE A 139 11.57 -4.35 -5.57
CA PHE A 139 10.23 -4.28 -6.14
C PHE A 139 9.61 -2.89 -5.93
N TYR A 140 8.56 -2.62 -6.69
CA TYR A 140 7.65 -1.50 -6.50
C TYR A 140 6.29 -2.06 -6.08
N LEU A 141 5.58 -1.36 -5.19
CA LEU A 141 4.15 -1.57 -4.99
C LEU A 141 3.37 -0.60 -5.88
N ALA A 142 2.22 -1.04 -6.36
CA ALA A 142 1.29 -0.18 -7.07
C ALA A 142 -0.15 -0.39 -6.59
N PHE A 143 -0.92 0.68 -6.59
CA PHE A 143 -2.30 0.73 -6.16
C PHE A 143 -3.14 1.20 -7.33
N GLN A 144 -4.18 0.45 -7.66
CA GLN A 144 -5.08 0.78 -8.75
C GLN A 144 -6.48 1.03 -8.19
N ASP A 145 -6.99 2.21 -8.49
CA ASP A 145 -8.38 2.58 -8.28
C ASP A 145 -9.18 2.49 -9.61
N LEU A 146 -10.37 1.90 -9.53
CA LEU A 146 -11.30 1.71 -10.63
C LEU A 146 -12.63 2.45 -10.40
N GLY A 147 -12.67 3.43 -9.49
CA GLY A 147 -13.83 4.29 -9.25
C GLY A 147 -14.30 4.30 -7.80
N ALA A 148 -13.38 4.22 -6.84
CA ALA A 148 -13.63 4.38 -5.42
C ALA A 148 -13.39 5.82 -4.95
N CYS A 149 -13.92 6.13 -3.77
CA CYS A 149 -13.59 7.33 -3.02
C CYS A 149 -12.85 6.92 -1.76
N MET A 150 -11.53 7.03 -1.76
CA MET A 150 -10.67 6.47 -0.72
C MET A 150 -9.46 7.35 -0.42
N SER A 151 -8.88 7.14 0.76
CA SER A 151 -7.59 7.69 1.16
C SER A 151 -6.68 6.58 1.67
N LEU A 152 -5.49 6.49 1.09
CA LEU A 152 -4.40 5.64 1.54
C LEU A 152 -3.57 6.43 2.57
N ILE A 153 -3.73 6.04 3.83
CA ILE A 153 -3.18 6.77 4.97
C ILE A 153 -1.75 6.30 5.20
N SER A 154 -1.53 4.99 5.29
CA SER A 154 -0.21 4.40 5.55
C SER A 154 -0.01 3.10 4.76
N VAL A 155 1.23 2.91 4.27
CA VAL A 155 1.68 1.68 3.62
C VAL A 155 2.97 1.25 4.30
N ARG A 156 2.88 0.23 5.14
CA ARG A 156 4.02 -0.30 5.90
C ARG A 156 4.47 -1.62 5.29
N VAL A 157 5.67 -1.62 4.72
CA VAL A 157 6.31 -2.84 4.23
C VAL A 157 7.22 -3.40 5.31
N PHE A 158 7.09 -4.69 5.58
CA PHE A 158 7.90 -5.41 6.55
C PHE A 158 8.17 -6.84 6.11
N PHE A 159 9.19 -7.43 6.73
CA PHE A 159 9.64 -8.78 6.46
C PHE A 159 9.57 -9.61 7.74
N LYS A 160 9.19 -10.88 7.63
CA LYS A 160 9.28 -11.83 8.74
C LYS A 160 10.56 -12.62 8.60
N LYS A 161 11.49 -12.43 9.54
CA LYS A 161 12.72 -13.21 9.61
C LYS A 161 12.68 -14.10 10.83
N CYS A 162 12.76 -15.39 10.60
CA CYS A 162 12.73 -16.38 11.64
C CYS A 162 14.17 -16.68 12.07
N SER A 163 14.56 -16.28 13.29
CA SER A 163 15.89 -16.61 13.84
C SER A 163 15.94 -18.09 14.21
N THR A 164 16.92 -18.82 13.69
CA THR A 164 17.28 -20.15 14.20
C THR A 164 18.13 -19.99 15.46
N THR A 165 17.56 -19.43 16.53
CA THR A 165 18.23 -19.48 17.83
C THR A 165 18.15 -20.91 18.32
N ILE A 166 19.26 -21.65 18.25
CA ILE A 166 19.42 -22.92 18.97
C ILE A 166 19.45 -22.55 20.46
N ALA A 167 18.29 -22.48 21.10
CA ALA A 167 18.22 -22.57 22.54
C ALA A 167 18.68 -23.99 22.89
N ASN A 168 19.84 -24.08 23.55
CA ASN A 168 20.44 -25.27 24.14
C ASN A 168 19.58 -26.56 24.09
N PHE A 169 20.01 -27.53 23.27
CA PHE A 169 19.57 -28.94 23.25
C PHE A 169 18.08 -29.25 22.97
N SER A 170 17.41 -28.53 22.09
CA SER A 170 16.15 -29.04 21.50
C SER A 170 15.89 -28.45 20.11
N VAL A 171 15.83 -29.31 19.10
CA VAL A 171 15.30 -28.95 17.78
C VAL A 171 13.78 -28.84 17.92
N PRO A 172 13.16 -27.66 17.75
CA PRO A 172 11.70 -27.55 17.88
C PRO A 172 11.04 -28.32 16.73
N SER A 173 10.29 -29.36 17.07
CA SER A 173 9.57 -30.23 16.13
C SER A 173 8.38 -29.54 15.44
N SER A 174 8.11 -28.26 15.75
CA SER A 174 7.06 -27.47 15.14
C SER A 174 7.64 -26.25 14.44
N LEU A 175 7.51 -26.21 13.12
CA LEU A 175 7.80 -25.05 12.25
C LEU A 175 7.06 -23.76 12.69
N HIS A 176 6.03 -23.90 13.55
CA HIS A 176 5.19 -22.82 14.08
C HIS A 176 5.80 -21.98 15.21
N LEU A 177 6.93 -22.40 15.80
CA LEU A 177 7.52 -21.75 16.99
C LEU A 177 8.79 -20.95 16.70
N LEU A 178 9.13 -20.75 15.43
CA LEU A 178 10.16 -19.78 15.07
C LEU A 178 9.69 -18.39 15.48
N CYS A 179 10.43 -17.74 16.39
CA CYS A 179 10.24 -16.33 16.70
C CYS A 179 10.59 -15.55 15.42
N CYS A 180 9.58 -15.24 14.61
CA CYS A 180 9.75 -14.46 13.39
C CYS A 180 9.57 -12.99 13.77
N SER A 181 10.69 -12.31 14.01
CA SER A 181 10.70 -10.88 14.28
C SER A 181 10.39 -10.11 13.00
N GLU A 182 9.65 -9.01 13.13
CA GLU A 182 9.47 -8.03 12.06
C GLU A 182 10.76 -7.23 11.92
N GLU A 183 11.44 -7.37 10.78
CA GLU A 183 12.58 -6.53 10.44
C GLU A 183 12.17 -5.53 9.36
N GLN A 184 12.47 -4.26 9.60
CA GLN A 184 12.24 -3.08 8.75
C GLN A 184 10.77 -2.61 8.65
N HIS A 185 10.58 -1.31 8.92
CA HIS A 185 9.33 -0.60 8.69
C HIS A 185 9.62 0.54 7.73
N THR A 186 9.36 0.34 6.44
CA THR A 186 9.34 1.48 5.52
C THR A 186 7.88 1.89 5.34
N ASN A 187 7.52 3.02 5.94
CA ASN A 187 6.27 3.71 5.63
C ASN A 187 6.48 4.46 4.34
N ILE A 188 5.87 3.96 3.27
CA ILE A 188 6.04 4.52 1.93
C ILE A 188 5.01 5.62 1.68
N VAL A 189 3.86 5.50 2.34
CA VAL A 189 2.83 6.53 2.50
C VAL A 189 2.77 6.86 4.00
N SER A 190 2.61 8.12 4.37
CA SER A 190 2.91 8.72 5.69
C SER A 190 4.37 9.16 5.92
N ARG A 191 4.98 9.95 5.01
CA ARG A 191 6.19 10.70 5.39
C ARG A 191 5.78 11.87 6.29
N THR A 192 6.51 12.11 7.37
CA THR A 192 6.31 13.31 8.19
C THR A 192 6.45 14.53 7.29
N GLY A 193 5.51 15.47 7.39
CA GLY A 193 5.59 16.73 6.65
C GLY A 193 6.90 17.43 7.01
N GLY A 194 7.89 17.36 6.13
CA GLY A 194 9.10 18.14 6.28
C GLY A 194 8.71 19.60 6.36
N ARG A 195 9.09 20.28 7.43
CA ARG A 195 9.00 21.73 7.55
C ARG A 195 9.80 22.29 6.37
N GLU A 196 9.12 22.78 5.35
CA GLU A 196 9.74 23.58 4.29
C GLU A 196 10.50 24.70 5.00
N ARG A 197 11.81 24.77 4.73
CA ARG A 197 12.68 25.84 5.18
C ARG A 197 12.77 26.87 4.07
#